data_AF-A0A7J4J7K1-F1
#
_entry.id   AF-A0A7J4J7K1-F1
#
_cell.length_a   1.000
_cell.length_b   1.000
_cell.length_c   1.000
_cell.angle_alpha   90.00
_cell.angle_beta   90.00
_cell.angle_gamma   90.00
#
_symmetry.space_group_name_H-M   'P 1'
#
loop_
_entity.id
_entity.type
_entity.pdbx_description
1 polymer ?
#
loop_
_entity_poly.entity_id
_entity_poly.type
_entity_poly.pdbx_seq_one_letter_code
_entity_poly.pdbx_strand_id
1 'polypeptide(L)'
;MNPTFQQYLNSWKKLPTIGLIWIHDVLTVLILTFLWLGFGNLLTSQALAMSGGKTAEELKVLLFTQSLEANQAFLGNIKVFFFLLTGGTILVIILTILIFSLFQARIWSTLLAQPLTLKKYWRWNWITLIIGIILVIYLMVYAFIRFFTNLIPYPNEITYLIVTQLVVLVFLLTFFFISFIVFKEFAQTNKVWETFHNVYLTLVKHKKTLLKKYGFTILTTVVIGIISSLLQRFFITQPIITMFISIGFLLIITSWMRVYIAMET
;
A
#
# COMPACT_ATOMS: atom_id res chain seq x y z
N MET A 1 -8.35 0.89 -35.52
CA MET A 1 -8.26 1.44 -34.14
C MET A 1 -7.13 0.71 -33.41
N ASN A 2 -6.27 1.41 -32.65
CA ASN A 2 -5.14 0.78 -31.95
C ASN A 2 -5.67 -0.27 -30.93
N PRO A 3 -5.23 -1.54 -30.96
CA PRO A 3 -5.76 -2.60 -30.09
C PRO A 3 -5.60 -2.28 -28.61
N THR A 4 -4.52 -1.60 -28.21
CA THR A 4 -4.30 -1.18 -26.82
C THR A 4 -5.32 -0.13 -26.37
N PHE A 5 -5.75 0.75 -27.27
CA PHE A 5 -6.78 1.75 -26.99
C PHE A 5 -8.16 1.10 -26.90
N GLN A 6 -8.45 0.10 -27.75
CA GLN A 6 -9.69 -0.66 -27.64
C GLN A 6 -9.76 -1.46 -26.33
N GLN A 7 -8.67 -2.10 -25.92
CA GLN A 7 -8.56 -2.74 -24.61
C GLN A 7 -8.77 -1.74 -23.46
N TYR A 8 -8.19 -0.54 -23.57
CA TYR A 8 -8.38 0.53 -22.60
C TYR A 8 -9.87 0.88 -22.45
N LEU A 9 -10.58 1.17 -23.55
CA LEU A 9 -12.01 1.49 -23.49
C LEU A 9 -12.85 0.30 -22.99
N ASN A 10 -12.51 -0.91 -23.40
CA ASN A 10 -13.24 -2.11 -22.96
C ASN A 10 -13.03 -2.41 -21.47
N SER A 11 -11.91 -2.01 -20.87
CA SER A 11 -11.67 -2.18 -19.43
C SER A 11 -12.68 -1.43 -18.57
N TRP A 12 -13.04 -0.21 -18.98
CA TRP A 12 -14.07 0.59 -18.32
C TRP A 12 -15.48 0.02 -18.45
N LYS A 13 -15.75 -0.79 -19.47
CA LYS A 13 -17.06 -1.45 -19.61
C LYS A 13 -17.29 -2.55 -18.58
N LYS A 14 -16.23 -3.06 -17.93
CA LYS A 14 -16.32 -4.08 -16.86
C LYS A 14 -16.60 -3.46 -15.48
N LEU A 15 -17.51 -2.48 -15.41
CA LEU A 15 -17.87 -1.78 -14.18
C LEU A 15 -18.26 -2.72 -13.02
N PRO A 16 -19.04 -3.80 -13.22
CA PRO A 16 -19.38 -4.70 -12.11
C PRO A 16 -18.15 -5.40 -11.51
N THR A 17 -17.19 -5.80 -12.36
CA THR A 17 -15.93 -6.40 -11.92
C THR A 17 -15.06 -5.39 -11.17
N ILE A 18 -14.96 -4.15 -11.68
CA ILE A 18 -14.22 -3.07 -11.02
C ILE A 18 -14.84 -2.78 -9.65
N GLY A 19 -16.17 -2.67 -9.57
CA GLY A 19 -16.90 -2.42 -8.33
C GLY A 19 -16.70 -3.53 -7.29
N LEU A 20 -16.73 -4.79 -7.70
CA LEU A 20 -16.45 -5.91 -6.81
C LEU A 20 -15.03 -5.84 -6.25
N ILE A 21 -14.02 -5.57 -7.09
CA ILE A 21 -12.62 -5.45 -6.66
C ILE A 21 -12.46 -4.25 -5.71
N TRP A 22 -13.12 -3.14 -6.01
CA TRP A 22 -13.11 -1.95 -5.17
C TRP A 22 -13.68 -2.22 -3.78
N ILE A 23 -14.78 -2.98 -3.66
CA ILE A 23 -15.33 -3.41 -2.37
C ILE A 23 -14.31 -4.25 -1.59
N HIS A 24 -13.63 -5.18 -2.26
CA HIS A 24 -12.57 -5.98 -1.62
C HIS A 24 -11.42 -5.11 -1.11
N ASP A 25 -11.00 -4.13 -1.90
CA ASP A 25 -9.97 -3.16 -1.52
C ASP A 25 -10.40 -2.31 -0.32
N VAL A 26 -11.63 -1.77 -0.32
CA VAL A 26 -12.19 -1.00 0.80
C VAL A 26 -12.24 -1.83 2.07
N LEU A 27 -12.75 -3.07 1.99
CA LEU A 27 -12.78 -4.00 3.13
C LEU A 27 -11.38 -4.31 3.65
N THR A 28 -10.41 -4.51 2.75
CA THR A 28 -9.02 -4.74 3.13
C THR A 28 -8.47 -3.54 3.90
N VAL A 29 -8.61 -2.33 3.36
CA VAL A 29 -8.12 -1.09 3.99
C VAL A 29 -8.79 -0.88 5.35
N LEU A 30 -10.10 -1.11 5.46
CA LEU A 30 -10.82 -0.98 6.73
C LEU A 30 -10.30 -1.98 7.77
N ILE A 31 -10.22 -3.27 7.43
CA ILE A 31 -9.73 -4.32 8.34
C ILE A 31 -8.31 -4.01 8.81
N LEU A 32 -7.41 -3.64 7.89
CA LEU A 32 -6.03 -3.28 8.23
C LEU A 32 -5.97 -2.02 9.11
N THR A 33 -6.79 -1.01 8.81
CA THR A 33 -6.86 0.22 9.61
C THR A 33 -7.31 -0.08 11.04
N PHE A 34 -8.38 -0.87 11.21
CA PHE A 34 -8.85 -1.26 12.54
C PHE A 34 -7.82 -2.11 13.30
N LEU A 35 -7.09 -3.00 12.60
CA LEU A 35 -6.03 -3.79 13.19
C LEU A 35 -4.92 -2.89 13.76
N TRP A 36 -4.44 -1.93 12.98
CA TRP A 36 -3.37 -1.01 13.41
C TRP A 36 -3.83 -0.02 14.47
N LEU A 37 -5.05 0.54 14.35
CA LEU A 37 -5.62 1.42 15.38
C LEU A 37 -5.84 0.68 16.70
N GLY A 38 -6.37 -0.54 16.65
CA GLY A 38 -6.56 -1.37 17.84
C GLY A 38 -5.25 -1.66 18.55
N PHE A 39 -4.20 -2.02 17.79
CA PHE A 39 -2.87 -2.24 18.35
C PHE A 39 -2.25 -0.95 18.92
N GLY A 40 -2.37 0.18 18.21
CA GLY A 40 -1.89 1.49 18.68
C GLY A 40 -2.56 1.94 19.98
N ASN A 41 -3.88 1.73 20.09
CA ASN A 41 -4.64 2.01 21.31
C ASN A 41 -4.18 1.13 22.48
N LEU A 42 -3.92 -0.15 22.22
CA LEU A 42 -3.40 -1.08 23.22
C LEU A 42 -2.01 -0.65 23.73
N LEU A 43 -1.09 -0.26 22.83
CA LEU A 43 0.21 0.28 23.21
C LEU A 43 0.10 1.58 24.00
N THR A 44 -0.80 2.47 23.59
CA THR A 44 -1.05 3.76 24.27
C THR A 44 -1.58 3.53 25.68
N SER A 45 -2.55 2.62 25.85
CA SER A 45 -3.10 2.25 27.15
C SER A 45 -2.00 1.68 28.07
N GLN A 46 -1.14 0.79 27.54
CA GLN A 46 -0.02 0.26 28.30
C GLN A 46 0.99 1.36 28.69
N ALA A 47 1.33 2.27 27.78
CA ALA A 47 2.23 3.38 28.06
C ALA A 47 1.65 4.35 29.11
N LEU A 48 0.34 4.62 29.07
CA LEU A 48 -0.36 5.43 30.07
C LEU A 48 -0.39 4.75 31.44
N ALA A 49 -0.69 3.44 31.48
CA ALA A 49 -0.66 2.67 32.73
C ALA A 49 0.73 2.66 33.37
N MET A 50 1.79 2.57 32.56
CA MET A 50 3.17 2.59 33.05
C MET A 50 3.63 3.96 33.54
N SER A 51 3.25 5.02 32.82
CA SER A 51 3.61 6.39 33.19
C SER A 51 2.80 6.91 34.37
N GLY A 52 1.62 6.31 34.63
CA GLY A 52 0.67 6.83 35.62
C GLY A 52 0.22 8.26 35.29
N GLY A 53 0.20 8.61 34.00
CA GLY A 53 -0.10 9.97 33.52
C GLY A 53 1.03 10.99 33.68
N LYS A 54 2.22 10.56 34.14
CA LYS A 54 3.38 11.44 34.34
C LYS A 54 4.14 11.69 33.04
N THR A 55 4.73 12.87 32.94
CA THR A 55 5.62 13.21 31.83
C THR A 55 6.92 12.42 31.90
N ALA A 56 7.66 12.38 30.79
CA ALA A 56 8.97 11.72 30.74
C ALA A 56 9.94 12.27 31.79
N GLU A 57 9.88 13.58 32.08
CA GLU A 57 10.84 14.21 32.98
C GLU A 57 10.49 13.99 34.44
N GLU A 58 9.20 13.94 34.77
CA GLU A 58 8.72 13.49 36.08
C GLU A 58 9.09 12.02 36.33
N LEU A 59 8.98 11.17 35.31
CA LEU A 59 9.42 9.77 35.39
C LEU A 59 10.92 9.64 35.65
N LYS A 60 11.76 10.45 34.98
CA LYS A 60 13.21 10.47 35.25
C LYS A 60 13.50 10.83 36.70
N VAL A 61 12.89 11.91 37.21
CA VAL A 61 13.10 12.35 38.61
C VAL A 61 12.65 11.26 39.60
N LEU A 62 11.53 10.59 39.32
CA LEU A 62 11.05 9.48 40.15
C LEU A 62 12.01 8.30 40.16
N LEU A 63 12.59 7.95 39.02
CA LEU A 63 13.54 6.83 38.95
C LEU A 63 14.81 7.08 39.74
N PHE A 64 15.23 8.34 39.90
CA PHE A 64 16.38 8.70 40.72
C PHE A 64 16.07 8.83 42.22
N THR A 65 14.80 8.97 42.58
CA THR A 65 14.37 9.24 43.98
C THR A 65 13.64 8.08 44.64
N GLN A 66 13.19 7.08 43.85
CA GLN A 66 12.49 5.91 44.34
C GLN A 66 13.42 4.83 44.91
N SER A 67 12.84 3.96 45.75
CA SER A 67 13.52 2.79 46.29
C SER A 67 13.91 1.80 45.19
N LEU A 68 14.90 0.95 45.48
CA LEU A 68 15.34 -0.10 44.55
C LEU A 68 14.19 -1.00 44.08
N GLU A 69 13.26 -1.32 44.97
CA GLU A 69 12.10 -2.19 44.69
C GLU A 69 11.12 -1.54 43.69
N ALA A 70 10.82 -0.25 43.86
CA ALA A 70 9.96 0.49 42.93
C ALA A 70 10.61 0.64 41.54
N ASN A 71 11.92 0.85 41.50
CA ASN A 71 12.70 0.87 40.25
C ASN A 71 12.70 -0.50 39.55
N GLN A 72 12.78 -1.60 40.30
CA GLN A 72 12.70 -2.95 39.75
C GLN A 72 11.31 -3.25 39.16
N ALA A 73 10.23 -2.85 39.84
CA ALA A 73 8.87 -2.99 39.33
C ALA A 73 8.65 -2.19 38.02
N PHE A 74 9.15 -0.96 37.97
CA PHE A 74 9.09 -0.13 36.76
C PHE A 74 9.85 -0.75 35.59
N LEU A 75 11.05 -1.29 35.84
CA LEU A 75 11.81 -2.03 34.82
C LEU A 75 11.05 -3.27 34.34
N GLY A 76 10.32 -3.97 35.21
CA GLY A 76 9.43 -5.07 34.84
C GLY A 76 8.37 -4.63 33.83
N ASN A 77 7.69 -3.52 34.12
CA ASN A 77 6.69 -2.92 33.24
C ASN A 77 7.29 -2.50 31.89
N ILE A 78 8.48 -1.89 31.88
CA ILE A 78 9.21 -1.56 30.65
C ILE A 78 9.49 -2.81 29.82
N LYS A 79 9.97 -3.89 30.42
CA LYS A 79 10.24 -5.15 29.70
C LYS A 79 8.97 -5.70 29.04
N VAL A 80 7.85 -5.70 29.75
CA VAL A 80 6.55 -6.14 29.22
C VAL A 80 6.13 -5.25 28.04
N PHE A 81 6.26 -3.93 28.17
CA PHE A 81 5.94 -3.01 27.08
C PHE A 81 6.84 -3.22 25.85
N PHE A 82 8.14 -3.41 26.03
CA PHE A 82 9.04 -3.71 24.91
C PHE A 82 8.69 -5.03 24.23
N PHE A 83 8.30 -6.05 25.00
CA PHE A 83 7.85 -7.32 24.46
C PHE A 83 6.55 -7.16 23.66
N LEU A 84 5.58 -6.41 24.21
CA LEU A 84 4.31 -6.10 23.56
C LEU A 84 4.49 -5.27 22.28
N LEU A 85 5.36 -4.26 22.34
CA LEU A 85 5.71 -3.41 21.20
C LEU A 85 6.37 -4.24 20.10
N THR A 86 7.44 -4.97 20.42
CA THR A 86 8.21 -5.71 19.41
C THR A 86 7.43 -6.91 18.90
N GLY A 87 6.97 -7.79 19.81
CA GLY A 87 6.23 -8.99 19.46
C GLY A 87 4.87 -8.69 18.84
N GLY A 88 4.15 -7.70 19.37
CA GLY A 88 2.88 -7.24 18.81
C GLY A 88 3.04 -6.60 17.43
N THR A 89 4.09 -5.79 17.21
CA THR A 89 4.36 -5.21 15.88
C THR A 89 4.65 -6.32 14.87
N ILE A 90 5.50 -7.29 15.21
CA ILE A 90 5.78 -8.45 14.33
C ILE A 90 4.48 -9.20 14.01
N LEU A 91 3.65 -9.48 15.01
CA LEU A 91 2.38 -10.17 14.82
C LEU A 91 1.42 -9.39 13.91
N VAL A 92 1.27 -8.08 14.14
CA VAL A 92 0.41 -7.20 13.32
C VAL A 92 0.90 -7.09 11.88
N ILE A 93 2.23 -7.06 11.66
CA ILE A 93 2.82 -7.13 10.32
C ILE A 93 2.48 -8.45 9.64
N ILE A 94 2.65 -9.58 10.33
CA ILE A 94 2.31 -10.91 9.80
C ILE A 94 0.82 -10.95 9.44
N LEU A 95 -0.07 -10.52 10.33
CA LEU A 95 -1.51 -10.46 10.07
C LEU A 95 -1.83 -9.54 8.88
N THR A 96 -1.16 -8.39 8.76
CA THR A 96 -1.31 -7.48 7.62
C THR A 96 -0.98 -8.18 6.31
N ILE A 97 0.14 -8.90 6.25
CA ILE A 97 0.57 -9.65 5.07
C ILE A 97 -0.45 -10.75 4.74
N LEU A 98 -0.90 -11.52 5.73
CA LEU A 98 -1.88 -12.59 5.54
C LEU A 98 -3.22 -12.06 5.00
N ILE A 99 -3.75 -11.01 5.62
CA ILE A 99 -5.02 -10.38 5.21
C ILE A 99 -4.88 -9.82 3.79
N PHE A 100 -3.85 -9.01 3.52
CA PHE A 100 -3.63 -8.44 2.20
C PHE A 100 -3.46 -9.52 1.13
N SER A 101 -2.64 -10.53 1.41
CA SER A 101 -2.41 -11.68 0.51
C SER A 101 -3.70 -12.43 0.21
N LEU A 102 -4.57 -12.64 1.21
CA LEU A 102 -5.87 -13.31 1.01
C LEU A 102 -6.76 -12.54 0.04
N PHE A 103 -6.86 -11.23 0.20
CA PHE A 103 -7.67 -10.38 -0.68
C PHE A 103 -7.08 -10.32 -2.08
N GLN A 104 -5.76 -10.19 -2.23
CA GLN A 104 -5.11 -10.26 -3.55
C GLN A 104 -5.36 -11.62 -4.22
N ALA A 105 -5.17 -12.72 -3.50
CA ALA A 105 -5.40 -14.06 -4.01
C ALA A 105 -6.84 -14.22 -4.53
N ARG A 106 -7.84 -13.75 -3.77
CA ARG A 106 -9.25 -13.77 -4.19
C ARG A 106 -9.48 -12.92 -5.44
N ILE A 107 -9.00 -11.68 -5.47
CA ILE A 107 -9.16 -10.75 -6.60
C ILE A 107 -8.62 -11.38 -7.88
N TRP A 108 -7.38 -11.88 -7.86
CA TRP A 108 -6.74 -12.45 -9.04
C TRP A 108 -7.32 -13.81 -9.43
N SER A 109 -7.71 -14.64 -8.46
CA SER A 109 -8.46 -15.87 -8.72
C SER A 109 -9.79 -15.59 -9.43
N THR A 110 -10.54 -14.57 -9.02
CA THR A 110 -11.79 -14.18 -9.67
C THR A 110 -11.54 -13.60 -11.06
N LEU A 111 -10.55 -12.72 -11.21
CA LEU A 111 -10.22 -12.09 -12.49
C LEU A 111 -9.80 -13.09 -13.57
N LEU A 112 -9.08 -14.15 -13.17
CA LEU A 112 -8.51 -15.15 -14.08
C LEU A 112 -9.27 -16.49 -14.05
N ALA A 113 -10.41 -16.55 -13.35
CA ALA A 113 -11.22 -17.75 -13.15
C ALA A 113 -10.42 -18.96 -12.64
N GLN A 114 -9.48 -18.74 -11.72
CA GLN A 114 -8.61 -19.77 -11.13
C GLN A 114 -9.07 -20.14 -9.72
N PRO A 115 -9.32 -21.44 -9.41
CA PRO A 115 -9.73 -21.83 -8.07
C PRO A 115 -8.61 -21.61 -7.05
N LEU A 116 -8.98 -21.02 -5.91
CA LEU A 116 -8.09 -20.81 -4.76
C LEU A 116 -8.10 -22.04 -3.87
N THR A 117 -6.94 -22.62 -3.61
CA THR A 117 -6.75 -23.73 -2.65
C THR A 117 -5.84 -23.27 -1.51
N LEU A 118 -5.89 -23.95 -0.36
CA LEU A 118 -5.05 -23.61 0.80
C LEU A 118 -3.56 -23.63 0.46
N LYS A 119 -3.12 -24.60 -0.36
CA LYS A 119 -1.73 -24.69 -0.85
C LYS A 119 -1.34 -23.49 -1.71
N LYS A 120 -2.25 -23.01 -2.57
CA LYS A 120 -2.02 -21.79 -3.37
C LYS A 120 -1.94 -20.55 -2.47
N TYR A 121 -2.81 -20.45 -1.47
CA TYR A 121 -2.82 -19.32 -0.54
C TYR A 121 -1.50 -19.13 0.21
N TRP A 122 -0.87 -20.21 0.69
CA TRP A 122 0.44 -20.09 1.33
C TRP A 122 1.52 -19.59 0.37
N ARG A 123 1.44 -19.93 -0.92
CA ARG A 123 2.36 -19.37 -1.93
C ARG A 123 2.05 -17.90 -2.22
N TRP A 124 0.77 -17.47 -2.12
CA TRP A 124 0.39 -16.06 -2.16
C TRP A 124 1.02 -15.24 -1.03
N ASN A 125 1.15 -15.83 0.16
CA ASN A 125 1.83 -15.17 1.28
C ASN A 125 3.31 -14.95 0.96
N TRP A 126 3.98 -15.94 0.37
CA TRP A 126 5.38 -15.82 -0.05
C TRP A 126 5.60 -14.75 -1.11
N ILE A 127 4.79 -14.72 -2.19
CA ILE A 127 4.93 -13.68 -3.21
C ILE A 127 4.63 -12.28 -2.63
N THR A 128 3.65 -12.17 -1.74
CA THR A 128 3.30 -10.91 -1.06
C THR A 128 4.45 -10.43 -0.17
N LEU A 129 5.07 -11.33 0.58
CA LEU A 129 6.24 -11.01 1.40
C LEU A 129 7.41 -10.52 0.53
N ILE A 130 7.69 -11.19 -0.59
CA ILE A 130 8.76 -10.76 -1.52
C ILE A 130 8.44 -9.40 -2.14
N ILE A 131 7.20 -9.16 -2.58
CA ILE A 131 6.75 -7.85 -3.05
C ILE A 131 6.88 -6.79 -1.94
N GLY A 132 6.62 -7.14 -0.68
CA GLY A 132 6.83 -6.27 0.48
C GLY A 132 8.30 -5.90 0.67
N ILE A 133 9.23 -6.85 0.54
CA ILE A 133 10.67 -6.57 0.58
C ILE A 133 11.07 -5.67 -0.59
N ILE A 134 10.58 -5.95 -1.80
CA ILE A 134 10.81 -5.11 -2.98
C ILE A 134 10.25 -3.70 -2.75
N LEU A 135 9.09 -3.55 -2.11
CA LEU A 135 8.53 -2.25 -1.74
C LEU A 135 9.46 -1.47 -0.80
N VAL A 136 10.05 -2.11 0.21
CA VAL A 136 11.00 -1.43 1.12
C VAL A 136 12.21 -0.92 0.34
N ILE A 137 12.81 -1.75 -0.51
CA ILE A 137 13.94 -1.36 -1.37
C ILE A 137 13.52 -0.22 -2.31
N TYR A 138 12.33 -0.32 -2.89
CA TYR A 138 11.75 0.69 -3.77
C TYR A 138 11.56 2.04 -3.07
N LEU A 139 11.07 2.03 -1.83
CA LEU A 139 10.90 3.23 -1.01
C LEU A 139 12.25 3.86 -0.65
N MET A 140 13.31 3.07 -0.44
CA MET A 140 14.66 3.60 -0.25
C MET A 140 15.17 4.32 -1.51
N VAL A 141 14.96 3.72 -2.69
CA VAL A 141 15.30 4.37 -3.98
C VAL A 141 14.49 5.65 -4.17
N TYR A 142 13.20 5.63 -3.87
CA TYR A 142 12.35 6.82 -3.92
C TYR A 142 12.85 7.91 -2.95
N ALA A 143 13.20 7.55 -1.71
CA ALA A 143 13.74 8.50 -0.72
C ALA A 143 15.06 9.12 -1.20
N PHE A 144 15.93 8.30 -1.80
CA PHE A 144 17.18 8.77 -2.43
C PHE A 144 16.89 9.76 -3.55
N ILE A 145 15.99 9.44 -4.49
CA ILE A 145 15.62 10.34 -5.59
C ILE A 145 14.98 11.62 -5.05
N ARG A 146 14.11 11.52 -4.06
CA ARG A 146 13.47 12.67 -3.41
C ARG A 146 14.50 13.59 -2.74
N PHE A 147 15.54 13.01 -2.14
CA PHE A 147 16.66 13.78 -1.61
C PHE A 147 17.32 14.63 -2.70
N PHE A 148 17.63 14.05 -3.87
CA PHE A 148 18.20 14.82 -4.98
C PHE A 148 17.24 15.86 -5.55
N THR A 149 15.94 15.55 -5.69
CA THR A 149 14.98 16.54 -6.18
C THR A 149 14.92 17.75 -5.25
N ASN A 150 15.11 17.58 -3.94
CA ASN A 150 15.13 18.70 -2.99
C ASN A 150 16.39 19.58 -3.10
N LEU A 151 17.45 19.09 -3.74
CA LEU A 151 18.69 19.86 -3.95
C LEU A 151 18.66 20.68 -5.25
N ILE A 152 17.69 20.43 -6.14
CA ILE A 152 17.57 21.16 -7.41
C ILE A 152 17.01 22.56 -7.11
N PRO A 153 17.68 23.64 -7.56
CA PRO A 153 17.14 24.98 -7.43
C PRO A 153 15.96 25.16 -8.40
N TYR A 154 14.75 25.29 -7.87
CA TYR A 154 13.56 25.56 -8.67
C TYR A 154 13.28 27.08 -8.77
N PRO A 155 12.75 27.56 -9.90
CA PRO A 155 12.50 28.99 -10.11
C PRO A 155 11.39 29.54 -9.21
N ASN A 156 10.47 28.70 -8.72
CA ASN A 156 9.42 29.06 -7.77
C ASN A 156 8.88 27.82 -7.04
N GLU A 157 8.15 28.05 -5.94
CA GLU A 157 7.53 26.98 -5.12
C GLU A 157 6.52 26.14 -5.92
N ILE A 158 5.79 26.73 -6.87
CA ILE A 158 4.77 26.02 -7.64
C ILE A 158 5.41 24.93 -8.51
N THR A 159 6.54 25.25 -9.14
CA THR A 159 7.28 24.32 -9.99
C THR A 159 7.87 23.20 -9.15
N TYR A 160 8.43 23.53 -7.98
CA TYR A 160 8.88 22.53 -7.00
C TYR A 160 7.74 21.59 -6.59
N LEU A 161 6.57 22.13 -6.24
CA LEU A 161 5.39 21.34 -5.86
C LEU A 161 4.95 20.41 -6.99
N ILE A 162 4.81 20.93 -8.22
CA ILE A 162 4.39 20.12 -9.37
C ILE A 162 5.38 18.98 -9.63
N VAL A 163 6.68 19.28 -9.67
CA VAL A 163 7.71 18.27 -9.95
C VAL A 163 7.74 17.20 -8.86
N THR A 164 7.73 17.59 -7.59
CA THR A 164 7.75 16.63 -6.47
C THR A 164 6.51 15.73 -6.47
N GLN A 165 5.32 16.29 -6.69
CA GLN A 165 4.08 15.50 -6.76
C GLN A 165 4.04 14.58 -7.99
N LEU A 166 4.55 15.02 -9.14
CA LEU A 166 4.67 14.17 -10.33
C LEU A 166 5.65 13.01 -10.10
N VAL A 167 6.78 13.27 -9.44
CA VAL A 167 7.73 12.20 -9.06
C VAL A 167 7.06 11.19 -8.14
N VAL A 168 6.36 11.64 -7.09
CA VAL A 168 5.60 10.74 -6.19
C VAL A 168 4.60 9.91 -6.98
N LEU A 169 3.82 10.54 -7.85
CA LEU A 169 2.78 9.89 -8.63
C LEU A 169 3.36 8.83 -9.56
N VAL A 170 4.39 9.18 -10.34
CA VAL A 170 5.05 8.25 -11.27
C VAL A 170 5.60 7.05 -10.51
N PHE A 171 6.30 7.27 -9.40
CA PHE A 171 6.84 6.19 -8.58
C PHE A 171 5.74 5.28 -8.04
N LEU A 172 4.71 5.86 -7.43
CA LEU A 172 3.59 5.09 -6.88
C LEU A 172 2.90 4.23 -7.97
N LEU A 173 2.62 4.83 -9.13
CA LEU A 173 1.99 4.13 -10.25
C LEU A 173 2.90 3.06 -10.85
N THR A 174 4.21 3.31 -10.97
CA THR A 174 5.17 2.29 -11.44
C THR A 174 5.15 1.09 -10.52
N PHE A 175 5.22 1.31 -9.20
CA PHE A 175 5.20 0.24 -8.22
C PHE A 175 3.93 -0.61 -8.33
N PHE A 176 2.75 0.03 -8.34
CA PHE A 176 1.50 -0.71 -8.46
C PHE A 176 1.37 -1.45 -9.79
N PHE A 177 1.76 -0.81 -10.91
CA PHE A 177 1.67 -1.42 -12.24
C PHE A 177 2.54 -2.68 -12.33
N ILE A 178 3.79 -2.61 -11.88
CA ILE A 178 4.70 -3.77 -11.86
C ILE A 178 4.20 -4.84 -10.88
N SER A 179 3.76 -4.45 -9.68
CA SER A 179 3.23 -5.40 -8.68
C SER A 179 2.01 -6.15 -9.21
N PHE A 180 1.13 -5.49 -9.96
CA PHE A 180 -0.03 -6.14 -10.57
C PHE A 180 0.34 -7.07 -11.72
N ILE A 181 1.39 -6.76 -12.49
CA ILE A 181 1.94 -7.73 -13.46
C ILE A 181 2.48 -8.96 -12.71
N VAL A 182 3.22 -8.76 -11.62
CA VAL A 182 3.73 -9.88 -10.80
C VAL A 182 2.59 -10.74 -10.27
N PHE A 183 1.55 -10.13 -9.69
CA PHE A 183 0.41 -10.89 -9.18
C PHE A 183 -0.40 -11.59 -10.28
N LYS A 184 -0.55 -10.98 -11.46
CA LYS A 184 -1.16 -11.62 -12.63
C LYS A 184 -0.39 -12.88 -13.03
N GLU A 185 0.91 -12.75 -13.26
CA GLU A 185 1.79 -13.85 -13.67
C GLU A 185 1.84 -14.94 -12.58
N PHE A 186 1.83 -14.53 -11.30
CA PHE A 186 1.79 -15.45 -10.18
C PHE A 186 0.48 -16.23 -10.12
N ALA A 187 -0.65 -15.58 -10.37
CA ALA A 187 -1.95 -16.24 -10.37
C ALA A 187 -2.07 -17.32 -11.47
N GLN A 188 -1.40 -17.12 -12.61
CA GLN A 188 -1.37 -18.08 -13.73
C GLN A 188 -0.39 -19.24 -13.47
N THR A 189 0.82 -18.95 -12.98
CA THR A 189 1.90 -19.94 -12.83
C THR A 189 1.89 -20.65 -11.47
N ASN A 190 1.48 -19.93 -10.42
CA ASN A 190 1.47 -20.36 -9.02
C ASN A 190 2.84 -20.91 -8.53
N LYS A 191 3.94 -20.37 -9.07
CA LYS A 191 5.32 -20.72 -8.72
C LYS A 191 6.16 -19.44 -8.60
N VAL A 192 6.57 -19.12 -7.37
CA VAL A 192 7.20 -17.84 -7.00
C VAL A 192 8.37 -17.47 -7.93
N TRP A 193 9.35 -18.36 -8.12
CA TRP A 193 10.54 -18.04 -8.92
C TRP A 193 10.26 -17.98 -10.42
N GLU A 194 9.40 -18.87 -10.93
CA GLU A 194 8.99 -18.88 -12.33
C GLU A 194 8.20 -17.61 -12.69
N THR A 195 7.42 -17.08 -11.73
CA THR A 195 6.74 -15.79 -11.89
C THR A 195 7.72 -14.67 -12.20
N PHE A 196 8.81 -14.50 -11.45
CA PHE A 196 9.74 -13.40 -11.69
C PHE A 196 10.43 -13.51 -13.06
N HIS A 197 10.77 -14.74 -13.46
CA HIS A 197 11.29 -15.00 -14.81
C HIS A 197 10.26 -14.61 -15.88
N ASN A 198 9.01 -15.04 -15.73
CA ASN A 198 7.94 -14.73 -16.69
C ASN A 198 7.62 -13.23 -16.72
N VAL A 199 7.63 -12.55 -15.57
CA VAL A 199 7.48 -11.09 -15.50
C VAL A 199 8.58 -10.39 -16.29
N TYR A 200 9.85 -10.81 -16.11
CA TYR A 200 10.96 -10.26 -16.89
C TYR A 200 10.77 -10.49 -18.40
N LEU A 201 10.41 -11.72 -18.81
CA LEU A 201 10.14 -12.03 -20.21
C LEU A 201 8.98 -11.18 -20.76
N THR A 202 7.89 -11.03 -20.00
CA THR A 202 6.73 -10.20 -20.36
C THR A 202 7.13 -8.73 -20.52
N LEU A 203 7.93 -8.19 -19.59
CA LEU A 203 8.43 -6.81 -19.66
C LEU A 203 9.31 -6.56 -20.88
N VAL A 204 10.22 -7.48 -21.21
CA VAL A 204 11.13 -7.34 -22.35
C VAL A 204 10.41 -7.55 -23.67
N LYS A 205 9.64 -8.65 -23.80
CA LYS A 205 8.95 -9.05 -25.03
C LYS A 205 7.84 -8.08 -25.41
N HIS A 206 7.08 -7.58 -24.43
CA HIS A 206 5.92 -6.71 -24.66
C HIS A 206 6.16 -5.25 -24.25
N LYS A 207 7.42 -4.80 -24.16
CA LYS A 207 7.79 -3.45 -23.66
C LYS A 207 6.99 -2.31 -24.27
N LYS A 208 6.76 -2.33 -25.59
CA LYS A 208 6.02 -1.26 -26.30
C LYS A 208 4.54 -1.23 -25.89
N THR A 209 3.91 -2.40 -25.77
CA THR A 209 2.51 -2.52 -25.36
C THR A 209 2.35 -2.11 -23.89
N LEU A 210 3.24 -2.60 -23.02
CA LEU A 210 3.22 -2.26 -21.60
C LEU A 210 3.48 -0.78 -21.35
N LEU A 211 4.40 -0.15 -22.09
CA LEU A 211 4.64 1.29 -21.99
C LEU A 211 3.41 2.10 -22.40
N LYS A 212 2.70 1.67 -23.46
CA LYS A 212 1.42 2.30 -23.85
C LYS A 212 0.35 2.13 -22.77
N LYS A 213 0.22 0.93 -22.19
CA LYS A 213 -0.70 0.66 -21.08
C LYS A 213 -0.39 1.55 -19.87
N TYR A 214 0.88 1.62 -19.48
CA TYR A 214 1.34 2.47 -18.39
C TYR A 214 1.08 3.95 -18.68
N GLY A 215 1.30 4.41 -19.92
CA GLY A 215 0.94 5.76 -20.35
C GLY A 215 -0.56 6.06 -20.22
N PHE A 216 -1.43 5.11 -20.59
CA PHE A 216 -2.86 5.24 -20.35
C PHE A 216 -3.20 5.27 -18.85
N THR A 217 -2.55 4.45 -18.02
CA THR A 217 -2.70 4.50 -16.56
C THR A 217 -2.35 5.88 -15.99
N ILE A 218 -1.24 6.47 -16.41
CA ILE A 218 -0.85 7.83 -15.99
C ILE A 218 -1.92 8.83 -16.42
N LEU A 219 -2.32 8.81 -17.69
CA LEU A 219 -3.31 9.74 -18.23
C LEU A 219 -4.64 9.65 -17.47
N THR A 220 -5.13 8.44 -17.26
CA THR A 220 -6.34 8.17 -16.47
C THR A 220 -6.21 8.69 -15.04
N THR A 221 -5.07 8.46 -14.39
CA THR A 221 -4.84 8.92 -13.03
C THR A 221 -4.81 10.44 -12.94
N VAL A 222 -4.21 11.12 -13.92
CA VAL A 222 -4.22 12.58 -14.00
C VAL A 222 -5.64 13.10 -14.19
N VAL A 223 -6.41 12.53 -15.11
CA VAL A 223 -7.82 12.93 -15.35
C VAL A 223 -8.67 12.73 -14.09
N ILE A 224 -8.57 11.57 -13.44
CA ILE A 224 -9.28 11.29 -12.19
C ILE A 224 -8.80 12.20 -11.06
N GLY A 225 -7.50 12.52 -11.01
CA GLY A 225 -6.93 13.46 -10.06
C GLY A 225 -7.50 14.87 -10.21
N ILE A 226 -7.68 15.34 -11.45
CA ILE A 226 -8.34 16.62 -11.73
C ILE A 226 -9.79 16.58 -11.24
N ILE A 227 -10.55 15.54 -11.58
CA ILE A 227 -11.94 15.36 -11.12
C ILE A 227 -12.01 15.34 -9.58
N SER A 228 -11.12 14.58 -8.94
CA SER A 228 -11.01 14.51 -7.49
C SER A 228 -10.72 15.88 -6.88
N SER A 229 -9.77 16.64 -7.45
CA SER A 229 -9.43 17.97 -6.96
C SER A 229 -10.61 18.96 -7.08
N LEU A 230 -11.40 18.88 -8.15
CA LEU A 230 -12.61 19.69 -8.32
C LEU A 230 -13.67 19.31 -7.29
N LEU A 231 -13.84 18.01 -7.02
CA LEU A 231 -14.78 17.53 -6.02
C LEU A 231 -14.36 17.95 -4.60
N GLN A 232 -13.07 17.88 -4.28
CA GLN A 232 -12.54 18.24 -2.96
C GLN A 232 -12.72 19.73 -2.64
N ARG A 233 -12.76 20.62 -3.64
CA ARG A 233 -13.03 22.05 -3.42
C ARG A 233 -14.35 22.30 -2.70
N PHE A 234 -15.37 21.44 -2.91
CA PHE A 234 -16.65 21.55 -2.22
C PHE A 234 -16.59 21.14 -0.74
N PHE A 235 -15.56 20.39 -0.34
CA PHE A 235 -15.40 19.84 1.01
C PHE A 235 -14.13 20.34 1.70
N ILE A 236 -13.62 21.52 1.30
CA ILE A 236 -12.33 22.04 1.77
C ILE A 236 -12.28 22.25 3.30
N THR A 237 -13.44 22.49 3.92
CA THR A 237 -13.59 22.66 5.37
C THR A 237 -13.69 21.35 6.13
N GLN A 238 -13.80 20.21 5.43
CA GLN A 238 -14.01 18.89 5.99
C GLN A 238 -12.83 17.96 5.61
N PRO A 239 -11.71 18.00 6.35
CA PRO A 239 -10.49 17.28 5.99
C PRO A 239 -10.70 15.76 5.93
N ILE A 240 -11.55 15.23 6.80
CA ILE A 240 -11.90 13.80 6.84
C ILE A 240 -12.59 13.37 5.54
N ILE A 241 -13.55 14.16 5.04
CA ILE A 241 -14.25 13.87 3.78
C ILE A 241 -13.27 13.92 2.61
N THR A 242 -12.40 14.93 2.58
CA THR A 242 -11.36 15.08 1.55
C THR A 242 -10.39 13.88 1.52
N MET A 243 -10.04 13.35 2.69
CA MET A 243 -9.24 12.12 2.82
C MET A 243 -9.99 10.90 2.25
N PHE A 244 -11.26 10.70 2.62
CA PHE A 244 -12.07 9.59 2.08
C PHE A 244 -12.25 9.67 0.56
N ILE A 245 -12.44 10.86 0.01
CA ILE A 245 -12.49 11.08 -1.44
C ILE A 245 -11.17 10.63 -2.09
N SER A 246 -10.04 11.07 -1.54
CA SER A 246 -8.70 10.73 -2.06
C SER A 246 -8.45 9.22 -2.05
N ILE A 247 -8.74 8.57 -0.92
CA ILE A 247 -8.61 7.11 -0.78
C ILE A 247 -9.57 6.40 -1.75
N GLY A 248 -10.83 6.83 -1.81
CA GLY A 248 -11.84 6.25 -2.70
C GLY A 248 -11.38 6.25 -4.16
N PHE A 249 -10.88 7.38 -4.65
CA PHE A 249 -10.36 7.50 -6.02
C PHE A 249 -9.10 6.65 -6.25
N LEU A 250 -8.17 6.61 -5.29
CA LEU A 250 -7.00 5.74 -5.37
C LEU A 250 -7.43 4.27 -5.51
N LEU A 251 -8.39 3.81 -4.70
CA LEU A 251 -8.89 2.44 -4.75
C LEU A 251 -9.62 2.13 -6.05
N ILE A 252 -10.36 3.10 -6.62
CA ILE A 252 -11.01 2.94 -7.93
C ILE A 252 -9.95 2.78 -9.02
N ILE A 253 -8.91 3.62 -9.01
CA ILE A 253 -7.81 3.56 -9.98
C ILE A 253 -7.08 2.21 -9.87
N THR A 254 -6.75 1.76 -8.66
CA THR A 254 -6.07 0.47 -8.48
C THR A 254 -6.94 -0.70 -8.92
N SER A 255 -8.23 -0.67 -8.60
CA SER A 255 -9.19 -1.70 -9.01
C SER A 255 -9.32 -1.78 -10.54
N TRP A 256 -9.50 -0.64 -11.20
CA TRP A 256 -9.53 -0.54 -12.65
C TRP A 256 -8.23 -1.03 -13.28
N MET A 257 -7.07 -0.63 -12.74
CA MET A 257 -5.77 -1.02 -13.26
C MET A 257 -5.55 -2.54 -13.23
N ARG A 258 -6.02 -3.24 -12.19
CA ARG A 258 -5.98 -4.73 -12.15
C ARG A 258 -6.79 -5.34 -13.29
N VAL A 259 -8.00 -4.83 -13.54
CA VAL A 259 -8.83 -5.28 -14.68
C VAL A 259 -8.13 -5.00 -16.00
N TYR A 260 -7.56 -3.81 -16.17
CA TYR A 260 -6.88 -3.41 -17.40
C TYR A 260 -5.65 -4.28 -17.70
N ILE A 261 -4.87 -4.64 -16.68
CA ILE A 261 -3.72 -5.54 -16.80
C ILE A 261 -4.16 -6.99 -17.06
N ALA A 262 -5.28 -7.43 -16.47
CA ALA A 262 -5.83 -8.77 -16.63
C ALA A 262 -6.42 -9.04 -18.03
N MET A 263 -6.89 -8.02 -18.75
CA MET A 263 -7.52 -8.13 -20.07
C MET A 263 -6.59 -8.57 -21.23
N GLU A 264 -5.37 -8.99 -20.94
CA GLU A 264 -4.45 -9.54 -21.93
C GLU A 264 -4.64 -11.06 -22.01
N THR A 265 -5.40 -11.48 -23.04
CA THR A 265 -5.39 -12.80 -23.68
C THR A 265 -5.59 -12.58 -25.16
#